data_AF-A0A258V407-F1
#
_entry.id   AF-A0A258V407-F1
#
_cell.length_a   1.000
_cell.length_b   1.000
_cell.length_c   1.000
_cell.angle_alpha   90.00
_cell.angle_beta   90.00
_cell.angle_gamma   90.00
#
_symmetry.space_group_name_H-M   'P 1'
#
loop_
_entity.id
_entity.type
_entity.pdbx_description
1 polymer ?
#
loop_
_entity_poly.entity_id
_entity_poly.type
_entity_poly.pdbx_seq_one_letter_code
_entity_poly.pdbx_strand_id
1 'polypeptide(L)'
;FGSMSSKTVSEATQQKVDAEIRRILDEQYGIARKLLEDNRDKVEAMTAALMEFETIDADQINDIMAGIPVRAPKPRQPSIKLTSGSGSGPVVNPAPQPTAKND
;
A
#
# COMPACT_ATOMS: atom_id res chain seq x y z
N PHE A 1 -7.38 -19.90 44.33
CA PHE A 1 -6.10 -19.23 44.05
C PHE A 1 -5.64 -19.37 42.58
N GLY A 2 -6.53 -19.22 41.59
CA GLY A 2 -6.19 -19.37 40.17
C GLY A 2 -6.65 -18.16 39.36
N SER A 3 -5.79 -17.13 39.26
CA SER A 3 -6.01 -15.97 38.35
C SER A 3 -4.75 -15.10 38.18
N MET A 4 -3.81 -15.12 39.13
CA MET A 4 -2.62 -14.25 39.03
C MET A 4 -1.57 -14.72 38.01
N SER A 5 -1.38 -16.04 37.85
CA SER A 5 -0.33 -16.57 36.96
C SER A 5 -0.64 -16.41 35.46
N SER A 6 -1.91 -16.39 35.07
CA SER A 6 -2.30 -16.17 33.67
C SER A 6 -2.13 -14.70 33.24
N LYS A 7 -2.41 -13.76 34.14
CA LYS A 7 -2.18 -12.31 33.89
C LYS A 7 -0.70 -12.00 33.69
N THR A 8 0.18 -12.57 34.50
CA THR A 8 1.64 -12.33 34.38
C THR A 8 2.22 -12.92 33.09
N VAL A 9 1.73 -14.08 32.65
CA VAL A 9 2.15 -14.68 31.37
C VAL A 9 1.62 -13.86 30.19
N SER A 10 0.39 -13.34 30.27
CA SER A 10 -0.19 -12.45 29.25
C SER A 10 0.61 -11.15 29.12
N GLU A 11 0.97 -10.52 30.24
CA GLU A 11 1.73 -9.26 30.26
C GLU A 11 3.16 -9.45 29.71
N ALA A 12 3.87 -10.49 30.15
CA ALA A 12 5.21 -10.81 29.63
C ALA A 12 5.18 -11.14 28.13
N THR A 13 4.10 -11.77 27.66
CA THR A 13 3.90 -12.06 26.23
C THR A 13 3.63 -10.78 25.44
N GLN A 14 2.80 -9.87 25.95
CA GLN A 14 2.53 -8.57 25.34
C GLN A 14 3.80 -7.72 25.22
N GLN A 15 4.61 -7.67 26.29
CA GLN A 15 5.90 -6.97 26.24
C GLN A 15 6.84 -7.52 25.16
N LYS A 16 6.87 -8.85 24.98
CA LYS A 16 7.65 -9.47 23.89
C LYS A 16 7.12 -9.11 22.51
N VAL A 17 5.80 -9.07 22.34
CA VAL A 17 5.17 -8.66 21.07
C VAL A 17 5.51 -7.21 20.75
N ASP A 18 5.36 -6.29 21.72
CA ASP A 18 5.67 -4.87 21.52
C ASP A 18 7.15 -4.63 21.21
N ALA A 19 8.04 -5.39 21.86
CA ALA A 19 9.48 -5.34 21.58
C ALA A 19 9.77 -5.79 20.15
N GLU A 20 9.13 -6.86 19.69
CA GLU A 20 9.32 -7.40 18.34
C GLU A 20 8.77 -6.46 17.27
N ILE A 21 7.60 -5.85 17.51
CA ILE A 21 7.03 -4.83 16.61
C ILE A 21 8.01 -3.67 16.45
N ARG A 22 8.56 -3.16 17.56
CA ARG A 22 9.55 -2.07 17.51
C ARG A 22 10.81 -2.48 16.75
N ARG A 23 11.34 -3.67 17.03
CA ARG A 23 12.51 -4.22 16.34
C ARG A 23 12.30 -4.26 14.82
N ILE A 24 11.16 -4.78 14.37
CA ILE A 24 10.83 -4.86 12.95
C ILE A 24 10.73 -3.45 12.34
N LEU A 25 10.06 -2.51 13.01
CA LEU A 25 9.92 -1.15 12.49
C LEU A 25 11.28 -0.45 12.35
N ASP A 26 12.14 -0.57 13.36
CA ASP A 26 13.47 0.05 13.36
C ASP A 26 14.36 -0.55 12.26
N GLU A 27 14.34 -1.88 12.10
CA GLU A 27 15.09 -2.58 11.04
C GLU A 27 14.60 -2.20 9.64
N GLN A 28 13.29 -2.23 9.42
CA GLN A 28 12.73 -1.90 8.11
C GLN A 28 12.91 -0.41 7.77
N TYR A 29 12.83 0.48 8.76
CA TYR A 29 13.18 1.89 8.58
C TYR A 29 14.66 2.05 8.20
N GLY A 30 15.56 1.36 8.89
CA GLY A 30 16.99 1.36 8.58
C GLY A 30 17.27 0.88 7.16
N ILE A 31 16.64 -0.21 6.73
CA ILE A 31 16.75 -0.72 5.35
C ILE A 31 16.23 0.30 4.34
N ALA A 32 15.06 0.88 4.57
CA ALA A 32 14.47 1.86 3.67
C ALA A 32 15.35 3.12 3.53
N ARG A 33 15.83 3.65 4.66
CA ARG A 33 16.77 4.78 4.67
C ARG A 33 18.04 4.44 3.89
N LYS A 34 18.67 3.30 4.18
CA LYS A 34 19.88 2.87 3.49
C LYS A 34 19.66 2.75 1.99
N LEU A 35 18.53 2.16 1.56
CA LEU A 35 18.22 2.05 0.13
C LEU A 35 18.10 3.42 -0.54
N LEU A 36 17.50 4.40 0.13
CA LEU A 36 17.40 5.78 -0.36
C LEU A 36 18.76 6.50 -0.39
N GLU A 37 19.59 6.30 0.63
CA GLU A 37 20.94 6.88 0.71
C GLU A 37 21.89 6.27 -0.33
N ASP A 38 21.88 4.95 -0.48
CA ASP A 38 22.69 4.22 -1.48
C ASP A 38 22.27 4.57 -2.93
N ASN A 39 21.03 5.02 -3.13
CA ASN A 39 20.48 5.43 -4.43
C ASN A 39 20.16 6.94 -4.46
N ARG A 40 20.97 7.74 -3.76
CA ARG A 40 20.76 9.19 -3.62
C ARG A 40 20.65 9.91 -4.96
N ASP A 41 21.44 9.50 -5.95
CA ASP A 41 21.41 9.97 -7.34
C ASP A 41 20.01 9.86 -7.96
N LYS A 42 19.35 8.71 -7.79
CA LYS A 42 18.00 8.46 -8.31
C LYS A 42 16.96 9.28 -7.56
N VAL A 43 17.11 9.44 -6.24
CA VAL A 43 16.21 10.29 -5.43
C VAL A 43 16.29 11.75 -5.87
N GLU A 44 17.50 12.26 -6.13
CA GLU A 44 17.70 13.63 -6.63
C GLU A 44 17.13 13.80 -8.04
N ALA A 45 17.32 12.82 -8.92
CA ALA A 45 16.72 12.81 -10.26
C ALA A 45 15.17 12.79 -10.21
N MET A 46 14.56 11.99 -9.32
CA MET A 46 13.11 12.00 -9.10
C MET A 46 12.62 13.35 -8.58
N THR A 47 13.37 13.95 -7.65
CA THR A 47 13.03 15.26 -7.09
C THR A 47 13.08 16.33 -8.17
N ALA A 48 14.13 16.36 -8.99
CA ALA A 48 14.25 17.30 -10.11
C ALA A 48 13.12 17.10 -11.14
N ALA A 49 12.78 15.86 -11.47
CA ALA A 49 11.68 15.56 -12.39
C ALA A 49 10.32 16.03 -11.85
N LEU A 50 10.06 15.84 -10.56
CA LEU A 50 8.83 16.33 -9.91
C LEU A 50 8.77 17.86 -9.85
N MET A 51 9.91 18.53 -9.67
CA MET A 51 9.96 20.01 -9.71
C MET A 51 9.63 20.56 -11.10
N GLU A 52 10.05 19.87 -12.16
CA GLU A 52 9.79 20.28 -13.55
C GLU A 52 8.37 19.92 -14.00
N PHE A 53 7.89 18.72 -13.66
CA PHE A 53 6.68 18.15 -14.26
C PHE A 53 5.48 18.01 -13.30
N GLU A 54 5.64 18.30 -12.01
CA GLU A 54 4.66 18.14 -10.92
C GLU A 54 4.28 16.67 -10.63
N THR A 55 4.09 15.86 -11.67
CA THR A 55 3.76 14.44 -11.61
C THR A 55 4.63 13.67 -12.59
N ILE A 56 5.08 12.48 -12.19
CA ILE A 56 5.81 11.54 -13.03
C ILE A 56 5.11 10.19 -13.07
N ASP A 57 5.11 9.54 -14.23
CA ASP A 57 4.53 8.21 -14.41
C ASP A 57 5.56 7.08 -14.20
N ALA A 58 5.10 5.83 -14.28
CA ALA A 58 5.96 4.66 -14.09
C ALA A 58 7.08 4.56 -15.14
N ASP A 59 6.85 5.00 -16.39
CA ASP A 59 7.87 4.96 -17.43
C ASP A 59 8.98 5.97 -17.13
N GLN A 60 8.61 7.16 -16.65
CA GLN A 60 9.56 8.18 -16.20
C GLN A 60 10.38 7.71 -14.98
N ILE A 61 9.74 7.01 -14.03
CA ILE A 61 10.44 6.38 -12.91
C ILE A 61 11.43 5.33 -13.44
N ASN A 62 11.03 4.47 -14.38
CA ASN A 62 11.90 3.45 -14.95
C ASN A 62 13.14 4.04 -15.65
N ASP A 63 12.99 5.16 -16.36
CA ASP A 63 14.12 5.87 -16.98
C ASP A 63 15.15 6.30 -15.92
N ILE A 64 14.67 6.90 -14.81
CA ILE A 64 15.52 7.32 -13.70
C ILE A 64 16.22 6.11 -13.05
N MET A 65 15.48 5.01 -12.85
CA MET A 65 16.05 3.78 -12.29
C MET A 65 17.12 3.16 -13.19
N ALA A 66 17.00 3.33 -14.51
CA ALA A 66 17.97 2.90 -15.51
C ALA A 66 19.16 3.88 -15.69
N GLY A 67 19.15 5.03 -15.01
CA GLY A 67 20.20 6.06 -15.13
C GLY A 67 20.14 6.84 -16.46
N ILE A 68 18.98 6.87 -17.10
CA ILE A 68 18.74 7.57 -18.38
C ILE A 68 17.97 8.88 -18.10
N PRO A 69 18.20 9.95 -18.88
CA PRO A 69 17.42 11.19 -18.75
C PRO A 69 15.92 10.94 -18.83
N VAL A 70 15.14 11.57 -17.95
CA VAL A 70 13.70 11.38 -17.87
C VAL A 70 13.01 11.92 -19.13
N ARG A 71 12.08 11.15 -19.69
CA ARG A 71 11.25 11.57 -20.83
C ARG A 71 10.22 12.65 -20.42
N ALA A 72 9.72 13.37 -21.42
CA ALA A 72 8.63 14.33 -21.24
C ALA A 72 7.31 13.64 -20.83
N PRO A 73 6.41 14.33 -20.07
CA PRO A 73 5.14 13.77 -19.65
C PRO A 73 4.23 13.45 -20.83
N LYS A 74 3.48 12.34 -20.74
CA LYS A 74 2.44 12.04 -21.71
C LYS A 74 1.25 12.99 -21.51
N PRO A 75 0.60 13.48 -22.58
CA PRO A 75 -0.61 14.27 -22.45
C PRO A 75 -1.68 13.46 -21.72
N ARG A 76 -2.28 14.05 -20.67
CA ARG A 76 -3.36 13.43 -19.89
C ARG A 76 -4.53 13.12 -20.82
N GLN A 77 -4.70 11.85 -21.18
CA GLN A 77 -5.88 11.37 -21.89
C GLN A 77 -7.07 11.46 -20.92
N PRO A 78 -8.14 12.23 -21.23
CA PRO A 78 -9.33 12.19 -20.40
C PRO A 78 -9.89 10.77 -20.43
N SER A 79 -9.93 10.11 -19.28
CA SER A 79 -10.61 8.83 -19.15
C SER A 79 -12.09 9.07 -19.45
N ILE A 80 -12.53 8.69 -20.65
CA ILE A 80 -13.95 8.65 -20.98
C ILE A 80 -14.56 7.61 -20.04
N LYS A 81 -15.32 8.06 -19.04
CA LYS A 81 -16.19 7.17 -18.28
C LYS A 81 -17.16 6.58 -19.30
N LEU A 82 -17.05 5.29 -19.57
CA LEU A 82 -18.02 4.58 -20.39
C LEU A 82 -19.35 4.54 -19.61
N THR A 83 -20.16 5.58 -19.79
CA THR A 83 -21.59 5.57 -19.47
C THR A 83 -22.28 4.72 -20.54
N SER A 84 -22.20 3.40 -20.39
CA SER A 84 -23.10 2.47 -21.08
C SER A 84 -24.29 2.18 -20.17
N GLY A 85 -25.16 3.18 -20.01
CA GLY A 85 -26.53 2.98 -19.58
C GLY A 85 -27.40 2.69 -20.80
N SER A 86 -27.54 1.41 -21.17
CA SER A 86 -28.66 0.93 -21.98
C SER A 86 -29.24 -0.28 -21.26
N GLY A 87 -30.38 -0.05 -20.59
CA GLY A 87 -31.08 -1.07 -19.84
C GLY A 87 -31.75 -2.11 -20.74
N SER A 88 -31.65 -3.36 -20.32
CA SER A 88 -32.76 -4.34 -20.20
C SER A 88 -32.18 -5.74 -19.99
N GLY A 89 -32.35 -6.30 -18.79
CA GLY A 89 -31.99 -7.67 -18.42
C GLY A 89 -32.43 -7.96 -16.98
N PRO A 90 -32.99 -9.14 -16.67
CA PRO A 90 -34.18 -9.27 -15.84
C PRO A 90 -33.91 -9.13 -14.33
N VAL A 91 -34.91 -8.57 -13.64
CA VAL A 91 -35.10 -8.58 -12.19
C VAL A 91 -34.89 -9.99 -11.64
N VAL A 92 -33.82 -10.20 -10.88
CA VAL A 92 -33.64 -11.38 -10.04
C VAL A 92 -34.41 -11.17 -8.74
N ASN A 93 -35.54 -11.86 -8.62
CA ASN A 93 -36.29 -12.01 -7.38
C ASN A 93 -35.40 -12.69 -6.32
N PRO A 94 -35.21 -12.14 -5.11
CA PRO A 94 -34.46 -12.84 -4.08
C PRO A 94 -35.31 -13.97 -3.50
N ALA A 95 -34.86 -15.22 -3.69
CA ALA A 95 -35.40 -16.39 -3.00
C ALA A 95 -35.14 -16.30 -1.49
N PRO A 96 -36.08 -16.75 -0.62
CA PRO A 96 -35.89 -16.69 0.84
C PRO A 96 -34.82 -17.68 1.31
N GLN A 97 -33.89 -17.21 2.15
CA GLN A 97 -32.90 -18.03 2.85
C GLN A 97 -33.57 -19.00 3.84
N PRO A 98 -33.07 -20.24 3.99
CA PRO A 98 -33.58 -21.18 4.98
C PRO A 98 -33.05 -20.82 6.38
N THR A 99 -33.94 -20.70 7.36
CA THR A 99 -33.60 -20.57 8.77
C THR A 99 -33.22 -21.95 9.34
N ALA A 100 -31.97 -22.09 9.78
CA ALA A 100 -31.55 -23.23 10.61
C ALA A 100 -31.89 -22.95 12.07
N LYS A 101 -32.43 -23.99 12.70
CA LYS A 101 -33.11 -24.05 13.99
C LYS A 101 -32.10 -24.18 15.13
N ASN A 102 -32.27 -23.39 16.19
CA ASN A 102 -31.60 -23.62 17.47
C ASN A 102 -32.42 -24.66 18.24
N ASP A 103 -31.80 -25.78 18.60
CA ASP A 103 -32.19 -26.63 19.72
C ASP A 103 -31.24 -26.33 20.91
#